data_AF-A0A1D8PUQ7-F1
#
_entry.id   AF-A0A1D8PUQ7-F1
#
_cell.length_a   1.000
_cell.length_b   1.000
_cell.length_c   1.000
_cell.angle_alpha   90.00
_cell.angle_beta   90.00
_cell.angle_gamma   90.00
#
_symmetry.space_group_name_H-M   'P 1'
#
loop_
_entity.id
_entity.type
_entity.pdbx_description
1 polymer ?
#
loop_
_entity_poly.entity_id
_entity_poly.type
_entity_poly.pdbx_seq_one_letter_code
_entity_poly.pdbx_strand_id
1 'polypeptide(L)'
;ATAVYKKTEHVAEVVRRCPHHQNEDSAEHRSHLVRLEGSQRAQYYEDRHTKRQSVTVPYEAPQAGSVTTTILLSFMCNSSCMGGMNRRPILTILTLETPEGHVLGRRCFEVRVCAC
;
A
#
# COMPACT_ATOMS: atom_id res chain seq x y z
N ALA A 1 -4.35 0.14 3.63
CA ALA A 1 -2.92 -0.18 3.52
C ALA A 1 -2.16 1.03 2.96
N THR A 2 -1.08 1.43 3.62
CA THR A 2 -0.26 2.60 3.27
C THR A 2 1.22 2.25 3.41
N ALA A 3 2.05 2.66 2.46
CA ALA A 3 3.51 2.47 2.53
C ALA A 3 4.21 3.73 3.05
N VAL A 4 5.21 3.55 3.92
CA VAL A 4 6.09 4.63 4.43
C VAL A 4 7.54 4.18 4.41
N TYR A 5 8.50 5.09 4.26
CA TYR A 5 9.91 4.73 4.41
C TYR A 5 10.22 4.42 5.88
N LYS A 6 11.01 3.37 6.11
CA LYS A 6 11.40 2.91 7.46
C LYS A 6 12.39 3.85 8.14
N LYS A 7 13.31 4.44 7.38
CA LYS A 7 14.33 5.36 7.92
C LYS A 7 13.71 6.73 8.20
N THR A 8 14.02 7.29 9.36
CA THR A 8 13.49 8.58 9.83
C THR A 8 13.82 9.73 8.88
N GLU A 9 15.01 9.73 8.28
CA GLU A 9 15.43 10.72 7.28
C GLU A 9 14.51 10.81 6.06
N HIS A 10 13.77 9.74 5.74
CA HIS A 10 12.86 9.67 4.60
C HIS A 10 11.38 9.55 4.99
N VAL A 11 11.04 9.51 6.28
CA VAL A 11 9.67 9.19 6.73
C VAL A 11 8.63 10.21 6.26
N ALA A 12 9.04 11.47 6.10
CA ALA A 12 8.19 12.55 5.58
C ALA A 12 7.93 12.42 4.07
N GLU A 13 8.79 11.71 3.33
CA GLU A 13 8.62 11.51 1.90
C GLU A 13 7.50 10.51 1.59
N VAL A 14 6.84 10.73 0.47
CA VAL A 14 5.81 9.82 -0.03
C VAL A 14 6.48 8.66 -0.77
N VAL A 15 6.10 7.44 -0.41
CA VAL A 15 6.50 6.25 -1.17
C VAL A 15 5.69 6.20 -2.46
N ARG A 16 6.36 6.29 -3.61
CA ARG A 16 5.75 6.26 -4.94
C ARG A 16 6.44 5.24 -5.84
N ARG A 17 5.73 4.79 -6.87
CA ARG A 17 6.32 4.00 -7.97
C ARG A 17 7.28 4.85 -8.79
N CYS A 18 8.25 4.24 -9.46
CA CYS A 18 9.12 4.98 -10.38
C CYS A 18 8.34 5.44 -11.65
N PRO A 19 8.77 6.51 -12.33
CA PRO A 19 8.09 7.01 -13.53
C PRO A 19 7.92 5.97 -14.63
N HIS A 20 8.93 5.10 -14.83
CA HIS A 20 8.91 4.04 -15.83
C HIS A 20 7.70 3.10 -15.66
N HIS A 21 7.56 2.48 -14.47
CA HIS A 21 6.44 1.59 -14.19
C HIS A 21 5.09 2.30 -14.10
N GLN A 22 5.05 3.60 -13.76
CA GLN A 22 3.81 4.37 -13.79
C GLN A 22 3.32 4.60 -15.24
N ASN A 23 4.24 4.87 -16.17
CA ASN A 23 3.91 5.17 -17.56
C ASN A 23 3.47 3.93 -18.35
N GLU A 24 3.98 2.75 -18.00
CA GLU A 24 3.59 1.47 -18.62
C GLU A 24 2.25 0.93 -18.10
N ASP A 25 1.74 1.50 -17.01
CA ASP A 25 0.53 1.04 -16.36
C ASP A 25 -0.67 1.88 -16.78
N SER A 26 -1.68 1.23 -17.35
CA SER A 26 -2.91 1.85 -17.83
C SER A 26 -3.99 2.00 -16.74
N ALA A 27 -3.78 1.45 -15.54
CA ALA A 27 -4.76 1.56 -14.46
C ALA A 27 -4.91 3.01 -13.96
N GLU A 28 -6.12 3.40 -13.57
CA GLU A 28 -6.38 4.73 -13.00
C GLU A 28 -5.52 5.01 -11.76
N HIS A 29 -5.27 3.97 -10.96
CA HIS A 29 -4.41 4.00 -9.77
C HIS A 29 -2.95 3.59 -10.10
N ARG A 30 -2.46 3.91 -11.30
CA ARG A 30 -1.07 3.66 -11.74
C ARG A 30 -0.01 4.25 -10.83
N SER A 31 -0.29 5.29 -10.07
CA SER A 31 0.67 5.89 -9.14
C SER A 31 0.87 5.06 -7.86
N HIS A 32 -0.12 4.26 -7.46
CA HIS A 32 -0.14 3.52 -6.20
C HIS A 32 0.85 2.35 -6.19
N LEU A 33 1.77 2.36 -5.22
CA LEU A 33 2.69 1.25 -5.01
C LEU A 33 1.98 -0.02 -4.52
N VAL A 34 1.05 0.12 -3.58
CA VAL A 34 0.34 -1.00 -2.94
C VAL A 34 -1.05 -1.13 -3.55
N ARG A 35 -1.38 -2.32 -4.03
CA ARG A 35 -2.70 -2.68 -4.59
C ARG A 35 -3.31 -3.85 -3.85
N LEU A 36 -4.62 -3.96 -3.97
CA LEU A 36 -5.36 -5.14 -3.54
C LEU A 36 -5.75 -5.98 -4.76
N GLU A 37 -5.56 -7.28 -4.65
CA GLU A 37 -6.01 -8.26 -5.64
C GLU A 37 -7.27 -8.98 -5.15
N GLY A 38 -8.09 -9.47 -6.08
CA GLY A 38 -9.26 -10.28 -5.76
C GLY A 38 -10.48 -9.54 -5.22
N SER A 39 -10.46 -8.20 -5.12
CA SER A 39 -11.63 -7.40 -4.72
C SER A 39 -11.86 -6.21 -5.64
N GLN A 40 -13.04 -6.17 -6.27
CA GLN A 40 -13.51 -5.01 -7.05
C GLN A 40 -13.96 -3.84 -6.17
N ARG A 41 -14.07 -4.05 -4.84
CA ARG A 41 -14.46 -3.03 -3.87
C ARG A 41 -13.27 -2.25 -3.31
N ALA A 42 -12.06 -2.52 -3.84
CA ALA A 42 -10.87 -1.79 -3.45
C ALA A 42 -10.97 -0.32 -3.86
N GLN A 43 -10.73 0.58 -2.92
CA GLN A 43 -10.78 2.03 -3.13
C GLN A 43 -9.40 2.63 -2.90
N TYR A 44 -8.94 3.38 -3.89
CA TYR A 44 -7.62 4.00 -3.93
C TYR A 44 -7.74 5.49 -3.60
N TYR A 45 -6.95 5.94 -2.62
CA TYR A 45 -6.98 7.31 -2.14
C TYR A 45 -5.61 7.95 -2.17
N GLU A 46 -5.58 9.23 -2.54
CA GLU A 46 -4.43 10.10 -2.33
C GLU A 46 -4.85 11.26 -1.43
N ASP A 47 -4.19 11.37 -0.28
CA ASP A 47 -4.46 12.46 0.66
C ASP A 47 -4.03 13.81 0.05
N ARG A 48 -4.93 14.80 0.07
CA ARG A 48 -4.71 16.06 -0.65
C ARG A 48 -3.54 16.88 -0.10
N HIS A 49 -3.23 16.76 1.19
CA HIS A 49 -2.23 17.56 1.89
C HIS A 49 -0.87 16.86 1.93
N THR A 50 -0.86 15.63 2.42
CA THR A 50 0.35 14.81 2.60
C THR A 50 0.76 14.07 1.32
N LYS A 51 -0.13 14.00 0.32
CA LYS A 51 0.05 13.22 -0.92
C LYS A 51 0.29 11.74 -0.69
N ARG A 52 0.02 11.23 0.52
CA ARG A 52 0.18 9.81 0.83
C ARG A 52 -0.91 9.02 0.14
N GLN A 53 -0.51 7.88 -0.39
CA GLN A 53 -1.38 6.99 -1.12
C GLN A 53 -1.76 5.80 -0.24
N SER A 54 -3.05 5.50 -0.21
CA SER A 54 -3.59 4.35 0.50
C SER A 54 -4.56 3.57 -0.39
N VAL A 55 -4.72 2.31 -0.07
CA VAL A 55 -5.78 1.45 -0.62
C VAL A 55 -6.58 0.87 0.52
N THR A 56 -7.90 0.87 0.40
CA THR A 56 -8.82 0.32 1.40
C THR A 56 -9.75 -0.70 0.74
N VAL A 57 -10.29 -1.60 1.54
CA VAL A 57 -11.35 -2.52 1.14
C VAL A 57 -12.29 -2.69 2.33
N PRO A 58 -13.60 -2.85 2.12
CA PRO A 58 -14.52 -3.16 3.19
C PRO A 58 -14.08 -4.41 3.96
N TYR A 59 -14.21 -4.36 5.29
CA TYR A 59 -13.97 -5.53 6.11
C TYR A 59 -15.00 -6.62 5.81
N GLU A 60 -14.54 -7.84 5.61
CA GLU A 60 -15.36 -9.02 5.43
C GLU A 60 -15.06 -10.00 6.57
N ALA A 61 -16.12 -10.55 7.17
CA ALA A 61 -15.99 -11.55 8.21
C ALA A 61 -15.30 -12.81 7.65
N PRO A 62 -14.58 -13.58 8.48
CA PRO A 62 -13.99 -14.84 8.06
C PRO A 62 -15.04 -15.77 7.44
N GLN A 63 -14.64 -16.51 6.40
CA GLN A 63 -15.49 -17.53 5.81
C GLN A 63 -15.82 -18.62 6.85
N ALA A 64 -16.96 -19.28 6.68
CA ALA A 64 -17.37 -20.37 7.57
C ALA A 64 -16.27 -21.43 7.69
N GLY A 65 -15.87 -21.77 8.92
CA GLY A 65 -14.76 -22.67 9.20
C GLY A 65 -13.37 -22.01 9.25
N SER A 66 -13.26 -20.71 9.03
CA SER A 66 -12.04 -19.92 9.23
C SER A 66 -12.19 -18.96 10.42
N VAL A 67 -11.06 -18.67 11.08
CA VAL A 67 -10.97 -17.63 12.12
C VAL A 67 -10.29 -16.35 11.61
N THR A 68 -9.85 -16.32 10.35
CA THR A 68 -9.13 -15.20 9.74
C THR A 68 -9.68 -14.83 8.36
N THR A 69 -9.60 -13.55 8.02
CA THR A 69 -9.84 -13.03 6.67
C THR A 69 -8.51 -12.74 5.98
N THR A 70 -8.37 -13.16 4.73
CA THR A 70 -7.16 -12.95 3.93
C THR A 70 -7.37 -11.79 2.96
N ILE A 71 -6.39 -10.89 2.89
CA ILE A 71 -6.30 -9.86 1.85
C ILE A 71 -5.03 -10.10 1.02
N LEU A 72 -5.14 -9.95 -0.29
CA LEU A 72 -4.03 -10.14 -1.21
C LEU A 72 -3.45 -8.78 -1.60
N LEU A 73 -2.22 -8.52 -1.17
CA LEU A 73 -1.52 -7.26 -1.45
C LEU A 73 -0.50 -7.46 -2.56
N SER A 74 -0.52 -6.57 -3.54
CA SER A 74 0.44 -6.55 -4.66
C SER A 74 1.28 -5.28 -4.61
N PHE A 75 2.60 -5.42 -4.84
CA PHE A 75 3.55 -4.31 -4.79
C PHE A 75 4.11 -4.04 -6.19
N MET A 76 3.73 -2.90 -6.76
CA MET A 76 3.84 -2.64 -8.20
C MET A 76 5.17 -2.03 -8.64
N CYS A 77 6.23 -2.15 -7.83
CA CYS A 77 7.55 -1.61 -8.12
C CYS A 77 8.61 -2.33 -7.28
N ASN A 78 9.77 -2.63 -7.88
CA ASN A 78 10.88 -3.18 -7.12
C ASN A 78 11.43 -2.16 -6.13
N SER A 79 11.90 -2.64 -4.97
CA SER A 79 12.54 -1.77 -3.97
C SER A 79 13.77 -1.06 -4.53
N SER A 80 14.41 -1.61 -5.56
CA SER A 80 15.59 -1.05 -6.21
C SER A 80 15.30 -0.01 -7.30
N CYS A 81 14.04 0.22 -7.71
CA CYS A 81 13.73 1.10 -8.82
C CYS A 81 14.20 2.55 -8.58
N MET A 82 15.03 3.05 -9.50
CA MET A 82 15.47 4.45 -9.53
C MET A 82 14.27 5.36 -9.80
N GLY A 83 14.25 6.54 -9.16
CA GLY A 83 13.12 7.47 -9.24
C GLY A 83 11.85 7.04 -8.48
N GLY A 84 11.87 5.91 -7.77
CA GLY A 84 10.82 5.47 -6.86
C GLY A 84 11.38 5.25 -5.45
N MET A 85 11.34 4.01 -4.97
CA MET A 85 11.89 3.63 -3.66
C MET A 85 13.42 3.78 -3.59
N ASN A 86 14.14 3.53 -4.70
CA ASN A 86 15.59 3.72 -4.80
C ASN A 86 16.40 3.06 -3.65
N ARG A 87 16.13 1.77 -3.40
CA ARG A 87 16.76 0.93 -2.34
C ARG A 87 16.48 1.37 -0.91
N ARG A 88 15.57 2.31 -0.68
CA ARG A 88 15.13 2.72 0.66
C ARG A 88 14.12 1.71 1.21
N PRO A 89 14.32 1.16 2.42
CA PRO A 89 13.41 0.19 3.01
C PRO A 89 12.08 0.84 3.37
N ILE A 90 10.97 0.10 3.20
CA ILE A 90 9.62 0.56 3.48
C ILE A 90 8.94 -0.30 4.54
N LEU A 91 8.04 0.32 5.30
CA LEU A 91 7.05 -0.35 6.12
C LEU A 91 5.69 -0.24 5.43
N THR A 92 4.93 -1.33 5.43
CA THR A 92 3.51 -1.32 5.09
C THR A 92 2.70 -1.26 6.37
N ILE A 93 1.81 -0.29 6.46
CA ILE A 93 0.90 -0.08 7.57
C ILE A 93 -0.50 -0.55 7.16
N LEU A 94 -1.06 -1.48 7.93
CA LEU A 94 -2.45 -1.89 7.87
C LEU A 94 -3.20 -1.27 9.03
N THR A 95 -4.34 -0.69 8.73
CA THR A 95 -5.27 -0.11 9.68
C THR A 95 -6.63 -0.76 9.51
N LEU A 96 -7.26 -1.08 10.64
CA LEU A 96 -8.68 -1.37 10.72
C LEU A 96 -9.36 -0.08 11.17
N GLU A 97 -10.33 0.39 10.40
CA GLU A 97 -10.94 1.70 10.58
C GLU A 97 -12.47 1.60 10.55
N THR A 98 -13.15 2.50 11.25
CA THR A 98 -14.59 2.70 11.10
C THR A 98 -14.90 3.43 9.79
N PRO A 99 -16.15 3.42 9.29
CA PRO A 99 -16.54 4.19 8.11
C PRO A 99 -16.25 5.70 8.22
N GLU A 100 -16.20 6.24 9.45
CA GLU A 100 -15.88 7.64 9.75
C GLU A 100 -14.36 7.91 9.80
N GLY A 101 -13.52 6.88 9.61
CA GLY A 101 -12.07 7.00 9.60
C GLY A 101 -11.40 6.84 10.98
N HIS A 102 -12.11 6.40 12.01
CA HIS A 102 -11.50 6.15 13.32
C HIS A 102 -10.71 4.84 13.31
N VAL A 103 -9.45 4.88 13.74
CA VAL A 103 -8.58 3.69 13.79
C VAL A 103 -8.97 2.79 14.97
N LEU A 104 -9.45 1.60 14.66
CA LEU A 104 -9.75 0.52 15.62
C LEU A 104 -8.53 -0.36 15.91
N GLY A 105 -7.64 -0.51 14.93
CA GLY A 105 -6.45 -1.35 15.06
C GLY A 105 -5.38 -0.99 14.03
N ARG A 106 -4.12 -1.29 14.37
CA ARG A 106 -2.98 -1.02 13.48
C ARG A 106 -1.95 -2.13 13.59
N ARG A 107 -1.41 -2.55 12.44
CA ARG A 107 -0.26 -3.44 12.36
C ARG A 107 0.67 -2.99 11.24
N CYS A 108 1.96 -3.18 11.41
CA CYS A 108 2.95 -2.87 10.38
C CYS A 108 3.91 -4.03 10.16
N PHE A 109 4.44 -4.11 8.95
CA PHE A 109 5.49 -5.06 8.58
C PHE A 109 6.40 -4.45 7.51
N GLU A 110 7.65 -4.88 7.48
CA GLU A 110 8.63 -4.44 6.48
C GLU A 110 8.43 -5.18 5.16
N VAL A 111 8.60 -4.47 4.05
CA VAL A 111 8.47 -5.05 2.71
C VAL A 111 9.71 -4.75 1.89
N ARG A 112 10.22 -5.80 1.25
CA ARG A 112 11.25 -5.74 0.22
C ARG A 112 10.74 -6.46 -1.01
N VAL A 113 10.66 -5.74 -2.12
CA VAL A 113 10.28 -6.28 -3.44
C VAL A 113 11.57 -6.49 -4.22
N CYS A 114 11.92 -7.75 -4.46
CA CYS A 114 13.13 -8.16 -5.15
C CYS A 114 12.88 -9.38 -6.06
N ALA A 115 13.82 -9.64 -6.96
CA ALA A 115 13.72 -10.74 -7.92
C ALA A 115 14.08 -12.12 -7.32
N CYS A 116 14.83 -12.15 -6.21
CA CYS A 116 15.27 -13.35 -5.50
C CYS A 116 15.23 -13.10 -3.99
#